data_AF-A0A3C1RN62-F1
#
_entry.id   AF-A0A3C1RN62-F1
#
_cell.length_a   1.000
_cell.length_b   1.000
_cell.length_c   1.000
_cell.angle_alpha   90.00
_cell.angle_beta   90.00
_cell.angle_gamma   90.00
#
_symmetry.space_group_name_H-M   'P 1'
#
loop_
_entity.id
_entity.type
_entity.pdbx_description
1 polymer ?
#
loop_
_entity_poly.entity_id
_entity_poly.type
_entity_poly.pdbx_seq_one_letter_code
_entity_poly.pdbx_strand_id
1 'polypeptide(L)'
;MERLTLNLPSIHTLTDEQFFELCSENRDLQFEKTADGVLIIMPPMGGETGRRNVSILFQLETWSQQDKTGVTFDSSTCFKLPNGANRSPDGSWIQLERWQQLTPEAREKFPPICPDFVIELRSKTDSL
;
A
#
# COMPACT_ATOMS: atom_id res chain seq x y z
N MET A 1 -11.09 11.19 -10.16
CA MET A 1 -11.92 11.35 -8.94
C MET A 1 -10.94 11.67 -7.84
N GLU A 2 -11.23 12.62 -6.97
CA GLU A 2 -10.32 12.98 -5.87
C GLU A 2 -10.42 11.93 -4.76
N ARG A 3 -9.34 11.75 -4.00
CA ARG A 3 -9.34 10.88 -2.81
C ARG A 3 -10.32 11.44 -1.76
N LEU A 4 -11.09 10.57 -1.13
CA LEU A 4 -11.99 10.95 -0.04
C LEU A 4 -11.27 10.76 1.30
N THR A 5 -11.43 11.70 2.22
CA THR A 5 -10.80 11.65 3.55
C THR A 5 -11.85 11.70 4.65
N LEU A 6 -11.74 10.79 5.64
CA LEU A 6 -12.55 10.79 6.86
C LEU A 6 -11.67 11.09 8.08
N ASN A 7 -11.98 12.20 8.77
CA ASN A 7 -11.29 12.60 10.00
C ASN A 7 -11.93 11.89 11.20
N LEU A 8 -11.40 10.73 11.54
CA LEU A 8 -11.82 9.92 12.69
C LEU A 8 -11.17 10.29 14.04
N PRO A 9 -9.94 10.84 14.15
CA PRO A 9 -9.23 10.94 15.44
C PRO A 9 -9.97 11.65 16.56
N SER A 10 -10.82 12.63 16.24
CA SER A 10 -11.64 13.35 17.24
C SER A 10 -12.79 12.51 17.83
N ILE A 11 -13.12 11.37 17.21
CA ILE A 11 -14.23 10.49 17.60
C ILE A 11 -13.69 9.12 18.04
N HIS A 12 -12.81 8.52 17.24
CA HIS A 12 -12.24 7.20 17.51
C HIS A 12 -10.94 7.00 16.72
N THR A 13 -9.92 6.41 17.36
CA THR A 13 -8.69 6.01 16.67
C THR A 13 -8.75 4.51 16.40
N LEU A 14 -8.70 4.13 15.11
CA LEU A 14 -8.72 2.72 14.71
C LEU A 14 -7.43 2.01 15.12
N THR A 15 -7.57 0.90 15.86
CA THR A 15 -6.48 -0.04 16.07
C THR A 15 -6.08 -0.68 14.73
N ASP A 16 -4.95 -1.39 14.70
CA ASP A 16 -4.50 -2.04 13.47
C ASP A 16 -5.41 -3.21 13.09
N GLU A 17 -5.93 -3.94 14.07
CA GLU A 17 -6.93 -4.99 13.86
C GLU A 17 -8.23 -4.41 13.30
N GLN A 18 -8.75 -3.33 13.88
CA GLN A 18 -9.97 -2.67 13.40
C GLN A 18 -9.80 -2.13 11.98
N PHE A 19 -8.64 -1.55 11.67
CA PHE A 19 -8.34 -1.08 10.33
C PHE A 19 -8.23 -2.25 9.33
N PHE A 20 -7.60 -3.35 9.72
CA PHE A 20 -7.51 -4.55 8.89
C PHE A 20 -8.88 -5.19 8.63
N GLU A 21 -9.74 -5.28 9.64
CA GLU A 21 -11.12 -5.76 9.51
C GLU A 21 -11.93 -4.85 8.59
N LEU A 22 -11.85 -3.53 8.77
CA LEU A 22 -12.51 -2.55 7.89
C LEU A 22 -12.15 -2.78 6.41
N CYS A 23 -10.85 -2.94 6.10
CA CYS A 23 -10.40 -3.23 4.74
C CYS A 23 -10.91 -4.60 4.25
N SER A 24 -10.89 -5.61 5.12
CA SER A 24 -11.28 -6.99 4.79
C SER A 24 -12.77 -7.13 4.49
N GLU A 25 -13.62 -6.36 5.17
CA GLU A 25 -15.07 -6.30 4.96
C GLU A 25 -15.46 -5.48 3.73
N ASN A 26 -14.59 -4.57 3.28
CA ASN A 26 -14.86 -3.62 2.20
C ASN A 26 -13.83 -3.78 1.06
N ARG A 27 -13.68 -5.01 0.54
CA ARG A 27 -12.64 -5.38 -0.44
C ARG A 27 -12.70 -4.62 -1.77
N ASP A 28 -13.86 -4.04 -2.09
CA ASP A 28 -14.04 -3.23 -3.30
C ASP A 28 -13.45 -1.81 -3.15
N LEU A 29 -13.03 -1.44 -1.95
CA LEU A 29 -12.44 -0.15 -1.62
C LEU A 29 -10.98 -0.33 -1.20
N GLN A 30 -10.15 0.63 -1.62
CA GLN A 30 -8.76 0.72 -1.18
C GLN A 30 -8.65 1.79 -0.10
N PHE A 31 -8.27 1.38 1.10
CA PHE A 31 -8.11 2.28 2.25
C PHE A 31 -6.64 2.49 2.60
N GLU A 32 -6.32 3.72 3.00
CA GLU A 32 -5.07 4.06 3.67
C GLU A 32 -5.37 4.78 4.99
N LYS A 33 -4.39 4.80 5.91
CA LYS A 33 -4.50 5.51 7.20
C LYS A 33 -3.28 6.38 7.43
N THR A 34 -3.45 7.69 7.62
CA THR A 34 -2.30 8.58 7.95
C THR A 34 -1.73 8.26 9.33
N ALA A 35 -0.52 8.76 9.62
CA ALA A 35 0.08 8.65 10.94
C ALA A 35 -0.80 9.31 12.03
N ASP A 36 -1.54 10.36 11.65
CA ASP A 36 -2.49 11.05 12.53
C ASP A 36 -3.84 10.33 12.65
N GLY A 37 -4.04 9.18 12.00
CA GLY A 37 -5.28 8.40 12.07
C GLY A 37 -6.40 8.85 11.13
N VAL A 38 -6.10 9.70 10.14
CA VAL A 38 -7.07 10.07 9.09
C VAL A 38 -7.22 8.89 8.13
N LEU A 39 -8.46 8.49 7.85
CA LEU A 39 -8.76 7.44 6.88
C LEU A 39 -8.87 8.06 5.48
N ILE A 40 -8.19 7.47 4.51
CA ILE A 40 -8.23 7.88 3.10
C ILE A 40 -8.85 6.74 2.30
N ILE A 41 -9.82 7.05 1.46
CA ILE A 41 -10.43 6.12 0.51
C ILE A 41 -9.91 6.50 -0.87
N MET A 42 -9.13 5.60 -1.46
CA MET A 42 -8.54 5.78 -2.77
C MET A 42 -9.59 5.47 -3.85
N PRO A 43 -9.77 6.36 -4.83
CA PRO A 43 -10.68 6.11 -5.94
C PRO A 43 -10.09 5.04 -6.86
N PRO A 44 -10.93 4.27 -7.58
CA PRO A 44 -10.44 3.30 -8.55
C PRO A 44 -9.62 3.98 -9.64
N MET A 45 -8.54 3.32 -10.06
CA MET A 45 -7.70 3.77 -11.17
C MET A 45 -8.46 3.70 -12.51
N GLY A 46 -8.28 4.71 -13.35
CA GLY A 46 -8.74 4.67 -14.74
C GLY A 46 -7.87 3.75 -15.60
N GLY A 47 -8.42 3.26 -16.73
CA GLY A 47 -7.76 2.24 -17.56
C GLY A 47 -6.35 2.62 -18.08
N GLU A 48 -6.14 3.87 -18.49
CA GLU A 48 -4.81 4.34 -18.93
C GLU A 48 -3.78 4.38 -17.80
N THR A 49 -4.20 4.78 -16.60
CA THR A 49 -3.33 4.76 -15.41
C THR A 49 -2.99 3.31 -15.07
N GLY A 50 -3.99 2.42 -15.02
CA GLY A 50 -3.79 1.00 -14.78
C GLY A 50 -2.85 0.34 -15.80
N ARG A 51 -3.01 0.63 -17.10
CA ARG A 51 -2.13 0.12 -18.17
C ARG A 51 -0.68 0.55 -17.98
N ARG A 52 -0.46 1.80 -17.56
CA ARG A 52 0.88 2.31 -17.24
C ARG A 52 1.43 1.65 -15.98
N ASN A 53 0.62 1.49 -14.95
CA ASN A 53 1.06 0.87 -13.70
C ASN A 53 1.49 -0.58 -13.91
N VAL A 54 0.72 -1.37 -14.66
CA VAL A 54 1.10 -2.75 -15.03
C VAL A 54 2.44 -2.77 -15.77
N SER A 55 2.67 -1.83 -16.69
CA SER A 55 3.95 -1.75 -17.41
C SER A 55 5.15 -1.42 -16.50
N ILE A 56 4.91 -0.70 -15.40
CA ILE A 56 5.93 -0.34 -14.41
C ILE A 56 6.19 -1.54 -13.49
N LEU A 57 5.13 -2.13 -12.93
CA LEU A 57 5.21 -3.32 -12.08
C LEU A 57 5.91 -4.49 -12.79
N PHE A 58 5.64 -4.67 -14.10
CA PHE A 58 6.32 -5.68 -14.90
C PHE A 58 7.84 -5.47 -14.95
N GLN A 59 8.30 -4.24 -15.11
CA GLN A 59 9.73 -3.93 -15.13
C GLN A 59 10.37 -4.12 -13.76
N LEU A 60 9.70 -3.65 -12.70
CA LEU A 60 10.15 -3.80 -11.32
C LEU A 60 10.29 -5.29 -10.95
N GLU A 61 9.28 -6.09 -11.26
CA GLU A 61 9.30 -7.52 -10.98
C GLU A 61 10.34 -8.27 -11.82
N THR A 62 10.47 -7.94 -13.11
CA THR A 62 11.51 -8.54 -13.96
C THR A 62 12.90 -8.26 -13.41
N TRP A 63 13.17 -7.01 -13.00
CA TRP A 63 14.43 -6.65 -12.36
C TRP A 63 14.64 -7.41 -11.05
N SER A 64 13.62 -7.44 -10.17
CA SER A 64 13.70 -8.13 -8.87
C SER A 64 13.99 -9.62 -9.02
N GLN A 65 13.37 -10.29 -10.00
CA GLN A 65 13.62 -11.71 -10.29
C GLN A 65 15.02 -11.97 -10.85
N GLN A 66 15.57 -11.04 -11.63
CA GLN A 66 16.94 -11.15 -12.17
C GLN A 66 17.99 -10.94 -11.09
N ASP A 67 17.79 -9.92 -10.25
CA ASP A 67 18.71 -9.53 -9.18
C ASP A 67 18.61 -10.48 -7.97
N LYS A 68 17.44 -11.06 -7.71
CA LYS A 68 17.14 -12.04 -6.64
C LYS A 68 17.38 -11.55 -5.22
N THR A 69 17.57 -10.25 -5.02
CA THR A 69 17.80 -9.69 -3.68
C THR A 69 16.52 -9.24 -2.98
N GLY A 70 15.35 -9.34 -3.62
CA GLY A 70 14.09 -8.89 -3.03
C GLY A 70 12.81 -9.40 -3.66
N VAL A 71 11.71 -8.81 -3.21
CA VAL A 71 10.33 -9.18 -3.55
C VAL A 71 9.55 -7.92 -3.91
N THR A 72 8.79 -7.98 -5.00
CA THR A 72 7.92 -6.89 -5.47
C THR A 72 6.50 -7.07 -4.96
N PHE A 73 5.81 -5.96 -4.75
CA PHE A 73 4.41 -5.89 -4.33
C PHE A 73 3.65 -4.92 -5.24
N ASP A 74 2.38 -5.24 -5.48
CA ASP A 74 1.50 -4.47 -6.36
C ASP A 74 0.85 -3.26 -5.64
N SER A 75 0.04 -2.50 -6.38
CA SER A 75 -0.64 -1.31 -5.89
C SER A 75 -1.71 -1.56 -4.83
N SER A 76 -2.08 -2.82 -4.58
CA SER A 76 -3.12 -3.19 -3.61
C SER A 76 -2.54 -3.58 -2.25
N THR A 77 -1.24 -3.82 -2.19
CA THR A 77 -0.56 -4.23 -0.97
C THR A 77 -0.50 -3.05 0.01
N CYS A 78 -0.97 -3.25 1.24
CA CYS A 78 -0.94 -2.24 2.29
C CYS A 78 0.15 -2.55 3.31
N PHE A 79 1.00 -1.57 3.58
CA PHE A 79 2.12 -1.67 4.53
C PHE A 79 1.85 -0.82 5.77
N LYS A 80 2.11 -1.40 6.94
CA LYS A 80 2.12 -0.66 8.20
C LYS A 80 3.51 -0.07 8.43
N LEU A 81 3.60 1.24 8.35
CA LEU A 81 4.84 2.01 8.45
C LEU A 81 5.25 2.26 9.91
N PRO A 82 6.55 2.49 10.20
CA PRO A 82 7.04 2.73 11.56
C PRO A 82 6.42 3.94 12.27
N ASN A 83 5.92 4.92 11.50
CA ASN A 83 5.22 6.09 12.03
C ASN A 83 3.72 5.84 12.31
N GLY A 84 3.24 4.60 12.18
CA GLY A 84 1.84 4.22 12.42
C GLY A 84 0.90 4.40 11.24
N ALA A 85 1.39 4.93 10.11
CA ALA A 85 0.59 5.05 8.89
C ALA A 85 0.42 3.68 8.19
N ASN A 86 -0.69 3.50 7.49
CA ASN A 86 -0.91 2.41 6.54
C ASN A 86 -0.96 3.00 5.12
N ARG A 87 -0.13 2.50 4.21
CA ARG A 87 0.02 3.02 2.83
C ARG A 87 0.12 1.90 1.80
N SER A 88 -0.37 2.19 0.60
CA SER A 88 -0.38 1.28 -0.55
C SER A 88 0.18 1.96 -1.79
N PRO A 89 1.52 2.03 -1.93
CA PRO A 89 2.16 2.62 -3.09
C PRO A 89 1.82 1.87 -4.38
N ASP A 90 1.83 2.55 -5.53
CA ASP A 90 1.51 1.94 -6.83
C ASP A 90 2.42 0.76 -7.23
N GLY A 91 3.63 0.70 -6.69
CA GLY A 91 4.50 -0.47 -6.69
C GLY A 91 5.55 -0.37 -5.59
N SER A 92 5.91 -1.50 -4.98
CA SER A 92 6.88 -1.53 -3.88
C SER A 92 7.85 -2.69 -4.02
N TRP A 93 9.05 -2.53 -3.47
CA TRP A 93 10.05 -3.58 -3.40
C TRP A 93 10.71 -3.63 -2.03
N ILE A 94 10.96 -4.84 -1.53
CA ILE A 94 11.57 -5.09 -0.23
C ILE A 94 12.71 -6.09 -0.38
N GLN A 95 13.84 -5.83 0.28
CA GLN A 95 14.93 -6.79 0.39
C GLN A 95 14.43 -8.13 0.95
N LEU A 96 14.87 -9.22 0.31
CA LEU A 96 14.38 -10.57 0.59
C LEU A 96 14.66 -10.98 2.03
N GLU A 97 15.84 -10.62 2.56
CA GLU A 97 16.20 -10.89 3.94
C GLU A 97 15.24 -10.20 4.92
N ARG A 98 14.90 -8.92 4.69
CA ARG A 98 13.95 -8.17 5.53
C ARG A 98 12.55 -8.79 5.46
N TRP A 99 12.10 -9.18 4.27
CA TRP A 99 10.83 -9.87 4.10
C TRP A 99 10.81 -11.22 4.82
N GLN A 100 11.90 -11.98 4.75
CA GLN A 100 12.04 -13.30 5.37
C GLN A 100 12.12 -13.26 6.90
N GLN A 101 12.47 -12.11 7.49
CA GLN A 101 12.45 -11.91 8.95
C GLN A 101 11.03 -11.73 9.50
N LEU A 102 10.04 -11.39 8.67
CA LEU A 102 8.64 -11.31 9.11
C LEU A 102 8.08 -12.69 9.43
N THR A 103 7.23 -12.76 10.46
CA THR A 103 6.46 -13.97 10.75
C THR A 103 5.46 -14.26 9.63
N PRO A 104 5.04 -15.52 9.43
CA PRO A 104 4.01 -15.85 8.44
C PRO A 104 2.73 -15.02 8.62
N GLU A 105 2.26 -14.85 9.87
CA GLU A 105 1.07 -14.03 10.15
C GLU A 105 1.24 -12.57 9.72
N ALA A 106 2.43 -11.99 9.93
CA ALA A 106 2.71 -10.62 9.51
C ALA A 106 2.73 -10.46 7.98
N ARG A 107 3.08 -11.52 7.24
CA ARG A 107 3.08 -11.51 5.76
C ARG A 107 1.68 -11.66 5.16
N GLU A 108 0.77 -12.33 5.85
CA GLU A 108 -0.63 -12.54 5.41
C GLU A 108 -1.56 -11.36 5.74
N LYS A 109 -1.14 -10.48 6.65
CA LYS A 109 -1.85 -9.22 7.00
C LYS A 109 -1.21 -8.03 6.28
N PHE A 110 -1.34 -6.82 6.84
CA PHE A 110 -0.56 -5.66 6.41
C PHE A 110 0.85 -5.74 6.98
N PRO A 111 1.88 -5.98 6.16
CA PRO A 111 3.22 -6.22 6.66
C PRO A 111 3.74 -4.99 7.44
N PRO A 112 4.22 -5.15 8.68
CA PRO A 112 4.74 -4.06 9.51
C PRO A 112 6.16 -3.69 9.12
N ILE A 113 6.34 -3.32 7.86
CA ILE A 113 7.62 -3.04 7.24
C ILE A 113 7.50 -1.88 6.25
N CYS A 114 8.44 -0.94 6.33
CA CYS A 114 8.59 0.08 5.30
C CYS A 114 9.31 -0.53 4.08
N PRO A 115 8.75 -0.43 2.86
CA PRO A 115 9.45 -0.87 1.68
C PRO A 115 10.80 -0.17 1.49
N ASP A 116 11.78 -0.87 0.89
CA ASP A 116 13.10 -0.32 0.55
C ASP A 116 13.01 0.64 -0.64
N PHE A 117 12.05 0.38 -1.54
CA PHE A 117 11.78 1.19 -2.72
C PHE A 117 10.28 1.23 -2.99
N VAL A 118 9.80 2.40 -3.40
CA VAL A 118 8.39 2.65 -3.75
C VAL A 118 8.30 3.42 -5.05
N ILE A 119 7.21 3.19 -5.78
CA ILE A 119 6.82 3.93 -6.97
C ILE A 119 5.42 4.49 -6.73
N GLU A 120 5.22 5.76 -7.08
CA GLU A 120 3.90 6.38 -7.18
C GLU A 120 3.69 6.87 -8.62
N LEU A 121 2.60 6.45 -9.25
CA LEU A 121 2.21 6.85 -10.59
C LEU A 121 1.20 7.99 -10.50
N ARG A 122 1.71 9.22 -10.62
CA ARG A 122 0.88 10.43 -10.59
C ARG A 122 -0.28 10.35 -11.59
N SER A 123 -1.50 10.38 -11.07
CA SER A 123 -2.71 10.49 -11.90
C SER A 123 -2.93 11.93 -12.38
N LYS A 124 -3.80 12.13 -13.38
CA LYS A 124 -4.12 13.50 -13.87
C LYS A 124 -4.79 14.38 -12.82
N THR A 125 -5.46 13.76 -11.85
CA THR A 125 -6.17 14.45 -10.76
C THR A 125 -5.37 14.43 -9.46
N ASP A 126 -4.13 13.94 -9.51
CA ASP A 126 -3.27 13.86 -8.36
C ASP A 126 -2.46 15.16 -8.22
N SER A 127 -2.40 15.67 -7.00
CA SER A 127 -1.72 16.92 -6.66
C SER A 127 -0.32 16.72 -6.06
N LEU A 128 0.22 15.50 -6.13
CA LEU A 128 1.62 15.16 -5.80
C LEU A 128 2.60 16.28 -6.18
#